data_AF-A0A022QMR3-F1
#
_entry.id   AF-A0A022QMR3-F1
#
_cell.length_a   1.000
_cell.length_b   1.000
_cell.length_c   1.000
_cell.angle_alpha   90.00
_cell.angle_beta   90.00
_cell.angle_gamma   90.00
#
_symmetry.space_group_name_H-M   'P 1'
#
loop_
_entity.id
_entity.type
_entity.pdbx_description
1 polymer ?
#
loop_
_entity_poly.entity_id
_entity_poly.type
_entity_poly.pdbx_seq_one_letter_code
_entity_poly.pdbx_strand_id
1 'polypeptide(L)'
;MSFDICGSSLFFALPDDIFTVITSSLSPRDVCSLGLSCQGLNSVLSSDEVWLSQCNKLGLLASSTLIEWRKGVLSYKALCRFLFNTHPLIGIWVQQNPELGNLVYVMPGPLGLQDGRILWAPVFEIFCKYNGSTAFFLHGREEGADYVYPGLLKSVDTDCNVLFLQVEPRHQPDEIDKDVSQIWTEMPFIRLESDDREKLLDFVSSQVRDIVPQAANALLFPLSRNGEVDSEQDFAVLHERRLLLLLMYNRVDTDLDLRSSEVCRSLDGDHRNRSKGKTLFRFLKTGLKQLLRESRSTTGDQEHLKLNEFLRPGDIVGLSLRAKTVDVHCYKVWPYMHESLSALYKFPIQAPKATHEYAGLWGGTFGWPPSSDKPGKALFLIFISYENQEMIATKILEGTSYVAHPNGSAMFIVNIDKPSVGIFPWDTEEESNTTIEVKESFKGEGISDGYGFRYPGSKPGSLFVLENGLLVFLWEESREVLTLQRLDLGELLRRGERVNPLSPVSNFVYLTRKYTNVYSGNPDSRNPLFFPRYDSL
;
A
#
# COMPACT_ATOMS: atom_id res chain seq x y z
N MET A 1 -28.53 28.51 46.35
CA MET A 1 -28.27 29.08 45.01
C MET A 1 -26.76 29.05 44.80
N SER A 2 -26.23 28.01 44.16
CA SER A 2 -24.83 27.99 43.75
C SER A 2 -24.73 28.76 42.43
N PHE A 3 -23.87 29.77 42.40
CA PHE A 3 -23.51 30.43 41.16
C PHE A 3 -22.69 29.45 40.33
N ASP A 4 -23.22 29.04 39.17
CA ASP A 4 -22.44 28.40 38.11
C ASP A 4 -21.40 29.41 37.60
N ILE A 5 -20.24 29.44 38.27
CA ILE A 5 -19.04 30.11 37.78
C ILE A 5 -18.36 29.14 36.82
N CYS A 6 -18.99 28.92 35.67
CA CYS A 6 -18.34 28.29 34.53
C CYS A 6 -19.00 28.86 33.27
N GLY A 7 -18.23 29.47 32.37
CA GLY A 7 -18.72 29.98 31.09
C GLY A 7 -19.25 28.90 30.14
N SER A 8 -19.51 27.69 30.62
CA SER A 8 -20.11 26.57 29.90
C SER A 8 -21.57 26.81 29.53
N SER A 9 -22.32 27.62 30.30
CA SER A 9 -23.72 27.96 29.99
C SER A 9 -23.89 28.72 28.68
N LEU A 10 -22.91 29.55 28.30
CA LEU A 10 -22.87 30.23 27.00
C LEU A 10 -22.64 29.26 25.85
N PHE A 11 -21.81 28.24 26.06
CA PHE A 11 -21.55 27.22 25.05
C PHE A 11 -22.79 26.33 24.86
N PHE A 12 -23.45 25.93 25.94
CA PHE A 12 -24.71 25.16 25.88
C PHE A 12 -25.91 25.91 25.33
N ALA A 13 -25.86 27.24 25.29
CA ALA A 13 -26.90 28.07 24.70
C ALA A 13 -26.76 28.21 23.17
N LEU A 14 -25.67 27.70 22.58
CA LEU A 14 -25.49 27.69 21.14
C LEU A 14 -26.41 26.63 20.50
N PRO A 15 -27.03 26.93 19.36
CA PRO A 15 -27.79 25.93 18.62
C PRO A 15 -26.87 24.87 17.98
N ASP A 16 -27.42 23.68 17.71
CA ASP A 16 -26.68 22.48 17.30
C ASP A 16 -25.91 22.65 15.96
N ASP A 17 -26.41 23.52 15.09
CA ASP A 17 -25.77 23.90 13.82
C ASP A 17 -24.44 24.64 14.06
N ILE A 18 -24.39 25.54 15.03
CA ILE A 18 -23.17 26.26 15.42
C ILE A 18 -22.16 25.30 16.06
N PHE A 19 -22.63 24.32 16.84
CA PHE A 19 -21.77 23.27 17.37
C PHE A 19 -21.13 22.43 16.27
N THR A 20 -21.88 22.10 15.23
CA THR A 20 -21.36 21.37 14.07
C THR A 20 -20.29 22.19 13.34
N VAL A 21 -20.50 23.50 13.17
CA VAL A 21 -19.50 24.41 12.59
C VAL A 21 -18.24 24.48 13.47
N ILE A 22 -18.37 24.67 14.78
CA ILE A 22 -17.22 24.73 15.69
C ILE A 22 -16.45 23.40 15.67
N THR A 23 -17.13 22.27 15.82
CA THR A 23 -16.48 20.96 15.83
C THR A 23 -15.83 20.65 14.48
N SER A 24 -16.43 21.07 13.36
CA SER A 24 -15.83 20.93 12.03
C SER A 24 -14.49 21.66 11.89
N SER A 25 -14.16 22.63 12.75
CA SER A 25 -12.84 23.26 12.79
C SER A 25 -11.79 22.43 13.56
N LEU A 26 -12.22 21.58 14.50
CA LEU A 26 -11.38 20.77 15.38
C LEU A 26 -10.95 19.43 14.76
N SER A 27 -9.90 18.80 15.29
CA SER A 27 -9.59 17.41 14.94
C SER A 27 -10.52 16.44 15.67
N PRO A 28 -10.76 15.22 15.15
CA PRO A 28 -11.51 14.19 15.88
C PRO A 28 -11.02 13.92 17.31
N ARG A 29 -9.70 14.05 17.54
CA ARG A 29 -9.08 13.91 18.87
C ARG A 29 -9.47 15.06 19.79
N ASP A 30 -9.44 16.29 19.29
CA ASP A 30 -9.82 17.48 20.06
C ASP A 30 -11.31 17.48 20.39
N VAL A 31 -12.16 17.00 19.46
CA VAL A 31 -13.59 16.78 19.72
C VAL A 31 -13.80 15.78 20.86
N CYS A 32 -13.01 14.69 20.91
CA CYS A 32 -13.05 13.75 22.03
C CYS A 32 -12.61 14.41 23.35
N SER A 33 -11.51 15.16 23.33
CA SER A 33 -10.99 15.89 24.50
C SER A 33 -12.00 16.92 25.03
N LEU A 34 -12.71 17.62 24.13
CA LEU A 34 -13.78 18.55 24.49
C LEU A 34 -14.95 17.83 25.15
N GLY A 35 -15.33 16.65 24.64
CA GLY A 35 -16.36 15.80 25.25
C GLY A 35 -15.98 15.32 26.66
N LEU A 36 -14.69 15.11 26.94
CA LEU A 36 -14.22 14.75 28.29
C LEU A 36 -14.28 15.91 29.29
N SER A 37 -14.46 17.15 28.83
CA SER A 37 -14.39 18.34 29.68
C SER A 37 -15.62 18.49 30.59
N CYS A 38 -16.82 18.15 30.11
CA CYS A 38 -18.03 18.11 30.95
C CYS A 38 -19.15 17.26 30.32
N GLN A 39 -20.08 16.80 31.17
CA GLN A 39 -21.16 15.89 30.77
C GLN A 39 -22.11 16.47 29.71
N GLY A 40 -22.44 17.76 29.79
CA GLY A 40 -23.29 18.41 28.81
C GLY A 40 -22.64 18.42 27.42
N LEU A 41 -21.33 18.75 27.34
CA LEU A 41 -20.62 18.78 26.05
C LEU A 41 -20.48 17.37 25.51
N ASN A 42 -20.21 16.39 26.36
CA ASN A 42 -20.20 14.99 25.94
C ASN A 42 -21.52 14.57 25.30
N SER A 43 -22.66 15.03 25.83
CA SER A 43 -23.98 14.72 25.28
C SER A 43 -24.16 15.29 23.86
N VAL A 44 -23.85 16.58 23.67
CA VAL A 44 -23.97 17.25 22.36
C VAL A 44 -22.98 16.67 21.34
N LEU A 45 -21.73 16.45 21.77
CA LEU A 45 -20.65 15.92 20.94
C LEU A 45 -20.74 14.41 20.69
N SER A 46 -21.70 13.72 21.31
CA SER A 46 -21.99 12.31 21.00
C SER A 46 -23.04 12.16 19.90
N SER A 47 -23.58 13.26 19.37
CA SER A 47 -24.54 13.24 18.26
C SER A 47 -23.92 12.71 16.96
N ASP A 48 -24.71 11.96 16.20
CA ASP A 48 -24.27 11.39 14.93
C ASP A 48 -24.01 12.47 13.86
N GLU A 49 -24.64 13.65 13.97
CA GLU A 49 -24.45 14.78 13.05
C GLU A 49 -23.04 15.39 13.14
N VAL A 50 -22.55 15.62 14.37
CA VAL A 50 -21.18 16.10 14.60
C VAL A 50 -20.17 15.13 14.00
N TRP A 51 -20.34 13.83 14.24
CA TRP A 51 -19.40 12.82 13.74
C TRP A 51 -19.53 12.55 12.24
N LEU A 52 -20.71 12.72 11.65
CA LEU A 52 -20.87 12.72 10.19
C LEU A 52 -20.11 13.90 9.57
N SER A 53 -20.19 15.10 10.17
CA SER A 53 -19.39 16.24 9.74
C SER A 53 -17.89 15.96 9.87
N GLN A 54 -17.43 15.30 10.93
CA GLN A 54 -16.03 14.89 11.07
C GLN A 54 -15.62 13.89 9.97
N CYS A 55 -16.46 12.90 9.66
CA CYS A 55 -16.20 11.96 8.56
C CYS A 55 -16.10 12.67 7.20
N ASN A 56 -17.02 13.59 6.89
CA ASN A 56 -16.98 14.39 5.66
C ASN A 56 -15.72 15.25 5.59
N LYS A 57 -15.29 15.85 6.71
CA LYS A 57 -14.06 16.65 6.81
C LYS A 57 -12.81 15.86 6.41
N LEU A 58 -12.76 14.55 6.66
CA LEU A 58 -11.62 13.72 6.26
C LEU A 58 -11.50 13.61 4.74
N GLY A 59 -12.54 13.91 3.97
CA GLY A 59 -12.49 13.93 2.50
C GLY A 59 -12.20 12.59 1.84
N LEU A 60 -12.27 11.48 2.58
CA LEU A 60 -11.89 10.15 2.11
C LEU A 60 -12.97 9.47 1.26
N LEU A 61 -14.24 9.74 1.56
CA LEU A 61 -15.40 9.06 0.98
C LEU A 61 -16.50 10.09 0.69
N ALA A 62 -17.28 9.84 -0.35
CA ALA A 62 -18.50 10.60 -0.62
C ALA A 62 -19.53 10.40 0.50
N SER A 63 -20.36 11.42 0.77
CA SER A 63 -21.36 11.38 1.84
C SER A 63 -22.36 10.22 1.67
N SER A 64 -22.74 9.89 0.44
CA SER A 64 -23.59 8.72 0.14
C SER A 64 -22.94 7.40 0.59
N THR A 65 -21.64 7.23 0.36
CA THR A 65 -20.88 6.05 0.80
C THR A 65 -20.75 5.99 2.32
N LEU A 66 -20.58 7.14 2.98
CA LEU A 66 -20.53 7.20 4.45
C LEU A 66 -21.84 6.71 5.09
N ILE A 67 -22.99 7.05 4.50
CA ILE A 67 -24.31 6.59 4.95
C ILE A 67 -24.42 5.07 4.82
N GLU A 68 -23.93 4.49 3.72
CA GLU A 68 -23.93 3.02 3.55
C GLU A 68 -23.00 2.33 4.56
N TRP A 69 -21.80 2.87 4.77
CA TRP A 69 -20.83 2.29 5.73
C TRP A 69 -21.33 2.38 7.17
N ARG A 70 -22.07 3.45 7.50
CA ARG A 70 -22.69 3.64 8.81
C ARG A 70 -23.64 2.50 9.20
N LYS A 71 -24.31 1.85 8.24
CA LYS A 71 -25.20 0.70 8.49
C LYS A 71 -24.46 -0.50 9.11
N GLY A 72 -23.16 -0.63 8.85
CA GLY A 72 -22.33 -1.73 9.35
C GLY A 72 -21.68 -1.52 10.71
N VAL A 73 -21.80 -0.33 11.31
CA VAL A 73 -21.10 0.08 12.54
C VAL A 73 -22.05 0.76 13.52
N LEU A 74 -21.60 0.91 14.77
CA LEU A 74 -22.44 1.40 15.87
C LEU A 74 -22.89 2.86 15.70
N SER A 75 -21.99 3.74 15.24
CA SER A 75 -22.19 5.19 15.15
C SER A 75 -21.26 5.84 14.13
N TYR A 76 -21.53 7.09 13.73
CA TYR A 76 -20.56 7.85 12.93
C TYR A 76 -19.27 8.10 13.70
N LYS A 77 -19.31 8.14 15.04
CA LYS A 77 -18.10 8.19 15.89
C LYS A 77 -17.21 6.96 15.70
N ALA A 78 -17.83 5.77 15.66
CA ALA A 78 -17.10 4.52 15.40
C ALA A 78 -16.48 4.53 13.99
N LEU A 79 -17.24 4.98 12.98
CA LEU A 79 -16.74 5.13 11.62
C LEU A 79 -15.59 6.14 11.53
N CYS A 80 -15.75 7.31 12.15
CA CYS A 80 -14.75 8.36 12.17
C CYS A 80 -13.46 7.89 12.83
N ARG A 81 -13.56 7.16 13.96
CA ARG A 81 -12.42 6.53 14.63
C ARG A 81 -11.65 5.62 13.66
N PHE A 82 -12.36 4.78 12.91
CA PHE A 82 -11.74 3.90 11.93
C PHE A 82 -11.03 4.68 10.82
N LEU A 83 -11.76 5.58 10.15
CA LEU A 83 -11.24 6.39 9.05
C LEU A 83 -10.04 7.23 9.47
N PHE A 84 -10.11 7.88 10.63
CA PHE A 84 -9.02 8.70 11.16
C PHE A 84 -7.77 7.86 11.44
N ASN A 85 -7.92 6.66 11.99
CA ASN A 85 -6.78 5.79 12.31
C ASN A 85 -6.15 5.13 11.07
N THR A 86 -6.92 4.92 10.00
CA THR A 86 -6.42 4.30 8.76
C THR A 86 -6.05 5.32 7.69
N HIS A 87 -6.45 6.59 7.84
CA HIS A 87 -6.14 7.68 6.90
C HIS A 87 -4.65 7.76 6.54
N PRO A 88 -3.68 7.67 7.49
CA PRO A 88 -2.27 7.71 7.15
C PRO A 88 -1.78 6.59 6.23
N LEU A 89 -2.51 5.47 6.17
CA LEU A 89 -2.16 4.32 5.34
C LEU A 89 -2.49 4.55 3.86
N ILE A 90 -3.37 5.50 3.53
CA ILE A 90 -3.82 5.73 2.16
C ILE A 90 -2.67 6.30 1.32
N GLY A 91 -2.54 5.77 0.10
CA GLY A 91 -1.55 6.20 -0.87
C GLY A 91 -0.84 5.05 -1.57
N ILE A 92 0.23 5.42 -2.28
CA ILE A 92 1.09 4.50 -2.99
C ILE A 92 2.19 4.01 -2.05
N TRP A 93 2.42 2.70 -2.05
CA TRP A 93 3.47 2.03 -1.33
C TRP A 93 4.31 1.20 -2.28
N VAL A 94 5.62 1.27 -2.11
CA VAL A 94 6.61 0.70 -3.01
C VAL A 94 7.60 -0.17 -2.23
N GLN A 95 8.27 -1.05 -2.97
CA GLN A 95 9.33 -1.90 -2.45
C GLN A 95 10.56 -1.87 -3.38
N GLN A 96 11.75 -2.15 -2.82
CA GLN A 96 13.03 -2.07 -3.52
C GLN A 96 13.22 -3.15 -4.58
N ASN A 97 12.71 -4.33 -4.29
CA ASN A 97 12.82 -5.52 -5.10
C ASN A 97 11.38 -6.02 -5.37
N PRO A 98 11.08 -6.44 -6.61
CA PRO A 98 12.00 -6.60 -7.73
C PRO A 98 12.33 -5.27 -8.41
N GLU A 99 13.32 -5.26 -9.30
CA GLU A 99 13.58 -4.17 -10.24
C GLU A 99 12.37 -3.86 -11.16
N LEU A 100 11.43 -4.81 -11.21
CA LEU A 100 10.09 -4.73 -11.79
C LEU A 100 9.02 -4.09 -10.91
N GLY A 101 9.31 -3.89 -9.62
CA GLY A 101 8.50 -3.32 -8.56
C GLY A 101 6.98 -3.56 -8.67
N ASN A 102 6.42 -4.36 -7.77
CA ASN A 102 4.98 -4.29 -7.54
C ASN A 102 4.66 -3.01 -6.76
N LEU A 103 3.56 -2.36 -7.14
CA LEU A 103 3.03 -1.21 -6.43
C LEU A 103 1.85 -1.66 -5.58
N VAL A 104 1.85 -1.28 -4.31
CA VAL A 104 0.69 -1.48 -3.43
C VAL A 104 -0.02 -0.15 -3.30
N TYR A 105 -1.26 -0.09 -3.76
CA TYR A 105 -2.10 1.09 -3.57
C TYR A 105 -3.11 0.82 -2.46
N VAL A 106 -3.06 1.64 -1.42
CA VAL A 106 -4.00 1.57 -0.29
C VAL A 106 -5.02 2.67 -0.46
N MET A 107 -6.29 2.32 -0.48
CA MET A 107 -7.38 3.26 -0.67
C MET A 107 -8.60 2.93 0.18
N PRO A 108 -9.41 3.94 0.53
CA PRO A 108 -10.65 3.72 1.25
C PRO A 108 -11.72 3.26 0.26
N GLY A 109 -12.34 2.12 0.56
CA GLY A 109 -13.50 1.67 -0.20
C GLY A 109 -13.20 1.31 -1.65
N PRO A 110 -14.25 1.12 -2.47
CA PRO A 110 -14.23 -0.10 -3.26
C PRO A 110 -13.75 -0.02 -4.73
N LEU A 111 -12.99 -1.03 -5.20
CA LEU A 111 -12.52 -1.27 -6.59
C LEU A 111 -13.36 -2.28 -7.42
N GLY A 112 -14.14 -1.83 -8.39
CA GLY A 112 -14.84 -2.76 -9.31
C GLY A 112 -13.90 -3.68 -10.10
N LEU A 113 -14.44 -4.83 -10.52
CA LEU A 113 -13.86 -5.69 -11.56
C LEU A 113 -14.42 -5.27 -12.91
N GLN A 114 -13.57 -4.80 -13.82
CA GLN A 114 -13.89 -4.67 -15.24
C GLN A 114 -12.67 -5.07 -16.10
N ASP A 115 -12.89 -5.25 -17.40
CA ASP A 115 -11.84 -5.49 -18.42
C ASP A 115 -10.94 -4.25 -18.57
N GLY A 116 -10.11 -3.98 -17.57
CA GLY A 116 -9.19 -2.87 -17.55
C GLY A 116 -7.77 -3.29 -17.88
N ARG A 117 -6.97 -2.31 -18.31
CA ARG A 117 -5.58 -2.52 -18.70
C ARG A 117 -4.63 -2.81 -17.53
N ILE A 118 -5.09 -2.68 -16.29
CA ILE A 118 -4.30 -2.93 -15.09
C ILE A 118 -4.73 -4.24 -14.45
N LEU A 119 -3.74 -5.11 -14.23
CA LEU A 119 -3.87 -6.30 -13.42
C LEU A 119 -3.60 -5.95 -11.96
N TRP A 120 -4.45 -6.43 -11.05
CA TRP A 120 -4.26 -6.22 -9.61
C TRP A 120 -4.67 -7.45 -8.80
N ALA A 121 -4.09 -7.61 -7.62
CA ALA A 121 -4.49 -8.63 -6.65
C ALA A 121 -4.63 -7.99 -5.26
N PRO A 122 -5.57 -8.46 -4.42
CA PRO A 122 -5.65 -7.98 -3.05
C PRO A 122 -4.40 -8.39 -2.28
N VAL A 123 -3.79 -7.44 -1.57
CA VAL A 123 -2.60 -7.69 -0.73
C VAL A 123 -2.99 -7.82 0.73
N PHE A 124 -3.72 -6.84 1.25
CA PHE A 124 -4.28 -6.87 2.59
C PHE A 124 -5.59 -6.08 2.65
N GLU A 125 -6.42 -6.40 3.62
CA GLU A 125 -7.66 -5.67 3.90
C GLU A 125 -7.71 -5.28 5.38
N ILE A 126 -8.13 -4.05 5.65
CA ILE A 126 -8.35 -3.54 7.01
C ILE A 126 -9.84 -3.23 7.17
N PHE A 127 -10.48 -3.88 8.12
CA PHE A 127 -11.92 -3.76 8.36
C PHE A 127 -12.21 -2.93 9.59
N CYS A 128 -13.30 -2.17 9.53
CA CYS A 128 -13.92 -1.56 10.69
C CYS A 128 -14.77 -2.62 11.41
N LYS A 129 -14.43 -2.98 12.65
CA LYS A 129 -15.32 -3.73 13.56
C LYS A 129 -16.51 -2.86 13.96
N TYR A 130 -17.53 -3.46 14.60
CA TYR A 130 -18.77 -2.76 14.97
C TYR A 130 -18.54 -1.49 15.81
N ASN A 131 -17.49 -1.48 16.65
CA ASN A 131 -17.15 -0.39 17.57
C ASN A 131 -16.13 0.63 17.01
N GLY A 132 -15.71 0.50 15.75
CA GLY A 132 -14.70 1.38 15.14
C GLY A 132 -13.24 0.94 15.33
N SER A 133 -12.98 -0.18 16.01
CA SER A 133 -11.64 -0.78 16.04
C SER A 133 -11.33 -1.49 14.72
N THR A 134 -10.04 -1.75 14.47
CA THR A 134 -9.57 -2.35 13.22
C THR A 134 -9.46 -3.87 13.33
N ALA A 135 -9.68 -4.56 12.22
CA ALA A 135 -9.29 -5.94 12.00
C ALA A 135 -8.42 -6.00 10.74
N PHE A 136 -7.37 -6.82 10.72
CA PHE A 136 -6.43 -6.91 9.61
C PHE A 136 -6.40 -8.33 9.05
N PHE A 137 -6.45 -8.43 7.72
CA PHE A 137 -6.20 -9.67 6.99
C PHE A 137 -5.13 -9.42 5.94
N LEU A 138 -4.14 -10.30 5.90
CA LEU A 138 -3.26 -10.44 4.74
C LEU A 138 -3.89 -11.43 3.76
N HIS A 139 -3.65 -11.25 2.47
CA HIS A 139 -4.17 -12.12 1.40
C HIS A 139 -3.02 -12.86 0.72
N GLY A 140 -3.29 -14.11 0.35
CA GLY A 140 -2.35 -14.91 -0.42
C GLY A 140 -3.01 -16.12 -1.05
N ARG A 141 -2.27 -16.77 -1.95
CA ARG A 141 -2.67 -18.02 -2.58
C ARG A 141 -1.64 -19.10 -2.32
N GLU A 142 -2.11 -20.27 -1.89
CA GLU A 142 -1.29 -21.45 -1.65
C GLU A 142 -2.00 -22.67 -2.22
N GLU A 143 -1.27 -23.60 -2.82
CA GLU A 143 -1.83 -24.88 -3.33
C GLU A 143 -3.07 -24.71 -4.26
N GLY A 144 -3.16 -23.59 -4.96
CA GLY A 144 -4.25 -23.30 -5.89
C GLY A 144 -5.50 -22.69 -5.26
N ALA A 145 -5.55 -22.46 -3.95
CA ALA A 145 -6.66 -21.85 -3.22
C ALA A 145 -6.26 -20.48 -2.63
N ASP A 146 -7.23 -19.56 -2.57
CA ASP A 146 -7.06 -18.25 -1.97
C ASP A 146 -7.34 -18.31 -0.46
N TYR A 147 -6.43 -17.76 0.34
CA TYR A 147 -6.50 -17.73 1.80
C TYR A 147 -6.46 -16.30 2.32
N VAL A 148 -7.03 -16.12 3.52
CA VAL A 148 -6.84 -14.94 4.34
C VAL A 148 -6.10 -15.30 5.61
N TYR A 149 -5.24 -14.38 6.05
CA TYR A 149 -4.32 -14.57 7.15
C TYR A 149 -4.62 -13.47 8.19
N PRO A 150 -5.44 -13.76 9.21
CA PRO A 150 -5.80 -12.79 10.23
C PRO A 150 -4.57 -12.34 11.02
N GLY A 151 -4.54 -11.05 11.33
CA GLY A 151 -3.50 -10.47 12.18
C GLY A 151 -3.99 -9.19 12.87
N LEU A 152 -3.04 -8.48 13.48
CA LEU A 152 -3.31 -7.21 14.16
C LEU A 152 -2.77 -6.04 13.36
N LEU A 153 -3.56 -4.97 13.28
CA LEU A 153 -3.04 -3.65 12.96
C LEU A 153 -2.64 -2.96 14.25
N LYS A 154 -1.35 -2.64 14.40
CA LYS A 154 -0.84 -1.86 15.54
C LYS A 154 -1.21 -0.38 15.36
N SER A 155 -0.91 0.44 16.37
CA SER A 155 -1.12 1.89 16.27
C SER A 155 -0.41 2.44 15.03
N VAL A 156 -1.14 3.24 14.25
CA VAL A 156 -0.65 3.87 13.03
C VAL A 156 -0.13 5.25 13.39
N ASP A 157 1.15 5.51 13.12
CA ASP A 157 1.72 6.85 13.25
C ASP A 157 1.07 7.80 12.21
N THR A 158 0.83 9.06 12.56
CA THR A 158 0.16 10.05 11.70
C THR A 158 0.88 10.29 10.38
N ASP A 159 2.20 10.24 10.41
CA ASP A 159 3.09 10.52 9.28
C ASP A 159 3.83 9.25 8.85
N CYS A 160 3.21 8.09 9.04
CA CYS A 160 3.84 6.81 8.73
C CYS A 160 4.32 6.77 7.27
N ASN A 161 5.58 6.38 7.10
CA ASN A 161 6.22 6.23 5.80
C ASN A 161 6.78 4.82 5.57
N VAL A 162 6.64 3.91 6.54
CA VAL A 162 6.97 2.49 6.39
C VAL A 162 5.90 1.59 7.02
N LEU A 163 5.45 0.58 6.28
CA LEU A 163 4.62 -0.52 6.79
C LEU A 163 5.46 -1.77 6.95
N PHE A 164 5.48 -2.33 8.15
CA PHE A 164 6.17 -3.58 8.45
C PHE A 164 5.19 -4.72 8.65
N LEU A 165 5.39 -5.82 7.92
CA LEU A 165 4.75 -7.10 8.20
C LEU A 165 5.67 -7.91 9.13
N GLN A 166 5.16 -8.29 10.30
CA GLN A 166 5.96 -8.89 11.36
C GLN A 166 5.22 -10.01 12.08
N VAL A 167 5.99 -10.89 12.72
CA VAL A 167 5.50 -11.77 13.79
C VAL A 167 5.73 -11.07 15.12
N GLU A 168 4.71 -11.01 15.98
CA GLU A 168 4.84 -10.39 17.30
C GLU A 168 4.50 -11.39 18.42
N PRO A 169 5.39 -11.56 19.42
CA PRO A 169 5.06 -12.27 20.65
C PRO A 169 4.15 -11.41 21.53
N ARG A 170 2.99 -11.97 21.87
CA ARG A 170 2.01 -11.46 22.82
C ARG A 170 2.31 -12.09 24.18
N HIS A 171 2.47 -11.22 25.17
CA HIS A 171 2.54 -11.63 26.57
C HIS A 171 1.10 -11.87 27.04
N GLN A 172 0.82 -13.03 27.64
CA GLN A 172 -0.43 -13.19 28.39
C GLN A 172 -0.45 -12.15 29.51
N PRO A 173 -1.56 -11.45 29.76
CA PRO A 173 -1.68 -10.50 30.85
C PRO A 173 -1.85 -11.24 32.18
N ASP A 174 -0.87 -12.05 32.55
CA ASP A 174 -0.74 -12.60 33.89
C ASP A 174 0.63 -12.17 34.43
N GLU A 175 0.57 -11.44 35.55
CA GLU A 175 1.68 -10.87 36.33
C GLU A 175 2.42 -9.69 35.67
N ILE A 176 1.91 -8.49 35.99
CA ILE A 176 2.64 -7.23 35.91
C ILE A 176 3.85 -7.34 36.86
N ASP A 177 4.99 -7.79 36.35
CA ASP A 177 6.26 -7.48 36.98
C ASP A 177 6.68 -6.09 36.49
N LYS A 178 6.53 -5.12 37.38
CA LYS A 178 6.56 -3.67 37.10
C LYS A 178 7.98 -3.12 36.87
N ASP A 179 8.96 -3.99 36.64
CA ASP A 179 10.39 -3.64 36.66
C ASP A 179 11.16 -3.93 35.36
N VAL A 180 10.48 -4.22 34.25
CA VAL A 180 11.12 -4.29 32.91
C VAL A 180 10.63 -3.18 31.98
N SER A 181 10.37 -2.00 32.55
CA SER A 181 10.22 -0.77 31.78
C SER A 181 11.62 -0.24 31.42
N GLN A 182 12.11 -0.58 30.21
CA GLN A 182 12.95 0.28 29.33
C GLN A 182 13.82 -0.46 28.29
N ILE A 183 13.81 -1.80 28.16
CA ILE A 183 14.83 -2.50 27.34
C ILE A 183 14.27 -3.32 26.15
N TRP A 184 12.95 -3.37 25.94
CA TRP A 184 12.42 -3.93 24.69
C TRP A 184 12.43 -2.84 23.61
N THR A 185 13.56 -2.77 22.91
CA THR A 185 13.79 -2.00 21.70
C THR A 185 12.55 -2.04 20.81
N GLU A 186 12.06 -0.88 20.35
CA GLU A 186 10.69 -0.69 19.82
C GLU A 186 10.27 -1.63 18.66
N MET A 187 11.17 -2.47 18.10
CA MET A 187 10.91 -3.42 17.01
C MET A 187 11.82 -4.68 17.10
N PRO A 188 11.57 -5.63 18.01
CA PRO A 188 12.46 -6.79 18.22
C PRO A 188 12.53 -7.74 17.00
N PHE A 189 11.46 -7.83 16.22
CA PHE A 189 11.41 -8.69 15.03
C PHE A 189 12.44 -8.28 13.96
N ILE A 190 12.72 -6.98 13.80
CA ILE A 190 13.71 -6.48 12.83
C ILE A 190 15.14 -6.87 13.23
N ARG A 191 15.38 -7.16 14.51
CA ARG A 191 16.70 -7.56 15.00
C ARG A 191 17.03 -9.03 14.72
N LEU A 192 16.04 -9.85 14.38
CA LEU A 192 16.26 -11.22 13.91
C LEU A 192 17.02 -11.21 12.57
N GLU A 193 17.75 -12.29 12.29
CA GLU A 193 18.35 -12.51 10.98
C GLU A 193 17.28 -12.65 9.88
N SER A 194 17.64 -12.32 8.63
CA SER A 194 16.68 -12.33 7.51
C SER A 194 16.00 -13.68 7.33
N ASP A 195 16.77 -14.77 7.38
CA ASP A 195 16.27 -16.14 7.21
C ASP A 195 15.31 -16.54 8.33
N ASP A 196 15.56 -16.10 9.56
CA ASP A 196 14.68 -16.39 10.70
C ASP A 196 13.36 -15.61 10.59
N ARG A 197 13.41 -14.36 10.10
CA ARG A 197 12.19 -13.58 9.85
C ARG A 197 11.32 -14.21 8.78
N GLU A 198 11.92 -14.65 7.67
CA GLU A 198 11.21 -15.31 6.58
C GLU A 198 10.56 -16.62 7.05
N LYS A 199 11.34 -17.50 7.68
CA LYS A 199 10.84 -18.76 8.26
C LYS A 199 9.69 -18.54 9.25
N LEU A 200 9.80 -17.52 10.10
CA LEU A 200 8.74 -17.21 11.06
C LEU A 200 7.47 -16.71 10.39
N LEU A 201 7.57 -15.82 9.40
CA LEU A 201 6.40 -15.32 8.67
C LEU A 201 5.70 -16.46 7.92
N ASP A 202 6.46 -17.32 7.25
CA ASP A 202 5.93 -18.50 6.54
C ASP A 202 5.28 -19.48 7.52
N PHE A 203 5.96 -19.79 8.63
CA PHE A 203 5.41 -20.68 9.64
C PHE A 203 4.10 -20.13 10.22
N VAL A 204 4.11 -18.90 10.76
CA VAL A 204 2.93 -18.33 11.42
C VAL A 204 1.78 -18.17 10.43
N SER A 205 2.05 -17.71 9.21
CA SER A 205 1.00 -17.60 8.17
C SER A 205 0.38 -18.96 7.84
N SER A 206 1.17 -20.03 7.73
CA SER A 206 0.64 -21.38 7.47
C SER A 206 -0.31 -21.90 8.55
N GLN A 207 -0.15 -21.43 9.80
CA GLN A 207 -0.92 -21.87 10.94
C GLN A 207 -2.20 -21.06 11.15
N VAL A 208 -2.20 -19.76 10.85
CA VAL A 208 -3.37 -18.88 11.09
C VAL A 208 -4.28 -18.75 9.87
N ARG A 209 -3.91 -19.31 8.72
CA ARG A 209 -4.65 -19.17 7.47
C ARG A 209 -6.05 -19.78 7.56
N ASP A 210 -7.01 -19.11 6.93
CA ASP A 210 -8.35 -19.63 6.73
C ASP A 210 -8.73 -19.51 5.24
N ILE A 211 -9.47 -20.50 4.73
CA ILE A 211 -9.88 -20.54 3.33
C ILE A 211 -10.93 -19.47 3.13
N VAL A 212 -10.73 -18.60 2.13
CA VAL A 212 -11.73 -17.58 1.83
C VAL A 212 -12.94 -18.25 1.17
N PRO A 213 -14.15 -18.16 1.76
CA PRO A 213 -15.35 -18.70 1.13
C PRO A 213 -15.56 -18.05 -0.24
N GLN A 214 -16.03 -18.83 -1.22
CA GLN A 214 -16.25 -18.32 -2.58
C GLN A 214 -17.18 -17.09 -2.59
N ALA A 215 -18.20 -17.07 -1.72
CA ALA A 215 -19.10 -15.92 -1.54
C ALA A 215 -18.37 -14.66 -1.07
N ALA A 216 -17.40 -14.81 -0.15
CA ALA A 216 -16.55 -13.70 0.25
C ALA A 216 -15.63 -13.31 -0.93
N ASN A 217 -15.08 -14.26 -1.67
CA ASN A 217 -14.18 -13.97 -2.79
C ASN A 217 -14.83 -13.37 -4.03
N ALA A 218 -16.16 -13.44 -4.16
CA ALA A 218 -16.91 -13.07 -5.35
C ALA A 218 -16.84 -11.57 -5.67
N LEU A 219 -16.98 -10.72 -4.65
CA LEU A 219 -17.02 -9.28 -4.81
C LEU A 219 -16.22 -8.63 -3.68
N LEU A 220 -15.09 -8.01 -4.02
CA LEU A 220 -14.35 -7.21 -3.05
C LEU A 220 -15.00 -5.82 -2.90
N PHE A 221 -15.77 -5.38 -3.90
CA PHE A 221 -16.11 -3.98 -4.17
C PHE A 221 -17.30 -3.81 -5.15
N PRO A 222 -18.16 -2.75 -5.12
CA PRO A 222 -19.25 -2.56 -6.07
C PRO A 222 -18.77 -2.39 -7.50
N LEU A 223 -19.58 -2.84 -8.44
CA LEU A 223 -19.36 -2.72 -9.86
C LEU A 223 -19.83 -1.33 -10.32
N SER A 224 -18.93 -0.61 -11.01
CA SER A 224 -19.30 0.65 -11.67
C SER A 224 -19.95 0.35 -13.03
N ARG A 225 -21.21 -0.11 -13.04
CA ARG A 225 -21.99 -0.21 -14.29
C ARG A 225 -22.54 1.17 -14.64
N ASN A 226 -22.29 1.59 -15.89
CA ASN A 226 -22.80 2.77 -16.58
C ASN A 226 -23.72 3.69 -15.75
N GLY A 227 -23.13 4.70 -15.10
CA GLY A 227 -23.82 5.90 -14.60
C GLY A 227 -25.21 5.66 -13.99
N GLU A 228 -25.22 5.30 -12.71
CA GLU A 228 -26.39 5.19 -11.82
C GLU A 228 -27.17 3.87 -11.80
N VAL A 229 -27.43 3.43 -10.56
CA VAL A 229 -28.46 2.47 -10.11
C VAL A 229 -28.18 0.97 -10.37
N ASP A 230 -27.20 0.43 -9.65
CA ASP A 230 -27.23 -0.95 -9.11
C ASP A 230 -26.47 -1.08 -7.77
N SER A 231 -26.13 0.05 -7.12
CA SER A 231 -25.22 0.08 -5.97
C SER A 231 -25.77 -0.62 -4.72
N GLU A 232 -27.09 -0.66 -4.52
CA GLU A 232 -27.68 -1.25 -3.32
C GLU A 232 -27.43 -2.77 -3.23
N GLN A 233 -27.53 -3.48 -4.34
CA GLN A 233 -27.30 -4.93 -4.36
C GLN A 233 -25.83 -5.26 -4.11
N ASP A 234 -24.92 -4.48 -4.70
CA ASP A 234 -23.49 -4.61 -4.45
C ASP A 234 -23.12 -4.29 -2.99
N PHE A 235 -23.68 -3.22 -2.41
CA PHE A 235 -23.47 -2.90 -1.00
C PHE A 235 -24.02 -3.99 -0.07
N ALA A 236 -25.12 -4.65 -0.44
CA ALA A 236 -25.64 -5.80 0.31
C ALA A 236 -24.66 -6.99 0.29
N VAL A 237 -24.11 -7.33 -0.88
CA VAL A 237 -23.10 -8.40 -1.01
C VAL A 237 -21.84 -8.07 -0.20
N LEU A 238 -21.39 -6.81 -0.22
CA LEU A 238 -20.22 -6.37 0.56
C LEU A 238 -20.47 -6.38 2.06
N HIS A 239 -21.69 -6.03 2.46
CA HIS A 239 -22.10 -6.13 3.84
C HIS A 239 -22.04 -7.59 4.31
N GLU A 240 -22.57 -8.53 3.52
CA GLU A 240 -22.50 -9.96 3.80
C GLU A 240 -21.04 -10.46 3.84
N ARG A 241 -20.21 -10.10 2.85
CA ARG A 241 -18.77 -10.41 2.85
C ARG A 241 -18.09 -9.91 4.12
N ARG A 242 -18.34 -8.67 4.52
CA ARG A 242 -17.78 -8.09 5.75
C ARG A 242 -18.19 -8.89 6.98
N LEU A 243 -19.47 -9.29 7.08
CA LEU A 243 -19.94 -10.11 8.21
C LEU A 243 -19.25 -11.47 8.23
N LEU A 244 -19.09 -12.13 7.08
CA LEU A 244 -18.36 -13.39 6.97
C LEU A 244 -16.90 -13.26 7.43
N LEU A 245 -16.20 -12.22 6.98
CA LEU A 245 -14.81 -11.98 7.37
C LEU A 245 -14.67 -11.60 8.84
N LEU A 246 -15.62 -10.86 9.41
CA LEU A 246 -15.64 -10.59 10.84
C LEU A 246 -15.91 -11.86 11.66
N LEU A 247 -16.77 -12.76 11.17
CA LEU A 247 -16.98 -14.07 11.80
C LEU A 247 -15.71 -14.92 11.76
N MET A 248 -15.03 -14.97 10.62
CA MET A 248 -13.72 -15.63 10.49
C MET A 248 -12.71 -15.01 11.45
N TYR A 249 -12.60 -13.68 11.46
CA TYR A 249 -11.69 -12.96 12.35
C TYR A 249 -11.96 -13.28 13.81
N ASN A 250 -13.23 -13.31 14.25
CA ASN A 250 -13.59 -13.58 15.64
C ASN A 250 -13.41 -15.06 16.05
N ARG A 251 -13.62 -16.01 15.14
CA ARG A 251 -13.31 -17.44 15.39
C ARG A 251 -11.83 -17.59 15.67
N VAL A 252 -11.02 -16.93 14.86
CA VAL A 252 -9.58 -16.91 15.04
C VAL A 252 -9.19 -16.01 16.21
N ASP A 253 -9.91 -14.94 16.60
CA ASP A 253 -9.53 -14.08 17.75
C ASP A 253 -9.47 -14.87 19.08
N THR A 254 -10.23 -15.96 19.17
CA THR A 254 -10.14 -16.95 20.26
C THR A 254 -8.99 -17.95 20.14
N ASP A 255 -8.34 -18.05 18.98
CA ASP A 255 -7.35 -19.08 18.60
C ASP A 255 -6.14 -18.48 17.81
N LEU A 256 -5.95 -17.16 17.83
CA LEU A 256 -5.07 -16.38 16.93
C LEU A 256 -3.59 -16.54 17.29
N ASP A 257 -3.34 -17.47 18.18
CA ASP A 257 -2.39 -17.35 19.26
C ASP A 257 -1.65 -18.68 19.38
N LEU A 258 -0.58 -18.81 18.60
CA LEU A 258 0.26 -20.01 18.62
C LEU A 258 1.18 -19.97 19.82
N ARG A 259 1.26 -21.06 20.59
CA ARG A 259 2.26 -21.13 21.64
C ARG A 259 3.65 -21.16 21.01
N SER A 260 4.48 -20.19 21.40
CA SER A 260 5.91 -20.07 21.06
C SER A 260 6.68 -21.40 21.23
N SER A 261 6.34 -22.20 22.26
CA SER A 261 6.95 -23.52 22.46
C SER A 261 6.68 -24.54 21.34
N GLU A 262 5.56 -24.41 20.63
CA GLU A 262 5.19 -25.26 19.49
C GLU A 262 5.90 -24.78 18.22
N VAL A 263 5.99 -23.46 18.05
CA VAL A 263 6.77 -22.81 16.97
C VAL A 263 8.24 -23.25 17.04
N CYS A 264 8.90 -23.13 18.20
CA CYS A 264 10.29 -23.56 18.37
C CYS A 264 10.47 -25.05 18.06
N ARG A 265 9.56 -25.91 18.55
CA ARG A 265 9.63 -27.36 18.31
C ARG A 265 9.48 -27.73 16.83
N SER A 266 8.61 -27.02 16.09
CA SER A 266 8.41 -27.28 14.67
C SER A 266 9.58 -26.79 13.82
N LEU A 267 10.13 -25.62 14.14
CA LEU A 267 11.31 -25.07 13.46
C LEU A 267 12.56 -25.91 13.72
N ASP A 268 12.71 -26.49 14.92
CA ASP A 268 13.78 -27.46 15.23
C ASP A 268 13.53 -28.86 14.61
N GLY A 269 12.25 -29.22 14.41
CA GLY A 269 11.79 -30.55 13.97
C GLY A 269 11.91 -30.84 12.48
N ASP A 270 12.03 -29.80 11.64
CA ASP A 270 12.09 -29.93 10.17
C ASP A 270 13.42 -30.55 9.67
N HIS A 271 14.36 -30.83 10.57
CA HIS A 271 15.54 -31.63 10.28
C HIS A 271 15.30 -33.16 10.24
N ARG A 272 14.10 -33.67 10.55
CA ARG A 272 13.86 -35.14 10.63
C ARG A 272 12.93 -35.76 9.58
N ASN A 273 12.17 -34.99 8.81
CA ASN A 273 11.24 -35.57 7.82
C ASN A 273 11.38 -34.98 6.41
N ARG A 274 12.57 -35.13 5.81
CA ARG A 274 12.73 -35.05 4.35
C ARG A 274 13.80 -36.04 3.88
N SER A 275 13.51 -37.34 3.98
CA SER A 275 14.39 -38.40 3.50
C SER A 275 13.91 -38.94 2.15
N LYS A 276 14.38 -38.33 1.07
CA LYS A 276 14.74 -38.97 -0.21
C LYS A 276 15.50 -37.97 -1.09
N GLY A 277 16.83 -37.95 -0.96
CA GLY A 277 17.69 -37.12 -1.81
C GLY A 277 19.09 -36.81 -1.27
N LYS A 278 19.82 -37.84 -0.82
CA LYS A 278 21.29 -37.96 -0.70
C LYS A 278 22.16 -36.72 -0.40
N THR A 279 22.70 -36.75 0.83
CA THR A 279 24.12 -36.53 1.18
C THR A 279 24.65 -35.10 1.25
N LEU A 280 24.58 -34.44 2.43
CA LEU A 280 25.71 -33.65 2.97
C LEU A 280 25.51 -33.13 4.42
N PHE A 281 25.14 -33.94 5.42
CA PHE A 281 25.18 -33.44 6.81
C PHE A 281 25.64 -34.51 7.80
N ARG A 282 26.98 -34.63 7.94
CA ARG A 282 27.65 -35.38 9.02
C ARG A 282 28.67 -34.51 9.78
N PHE A 283 28.61 -33.17 9.71
CA PHE A 283 29.70 -32.34 10.25
C PHE A 283 29.33 -31.20 11.21
N LEU A 284 28.17 -31.20 11.88
CA LEU A 284 27.88 -30.21 12.95
C LEU A 284 27.61 -30.82 14.32
N LYS A 285 28.36 -31.86 14.72
CA LYS A 285 28.32 -32.33 16.10
C LYS A 285 29.69 -32.72 16.64
N THR A 286 30.57 -31.73 16.78
CA THR A 286 31.67 -31.68 17.76
C THR A 286 32.36 -30.32 17.62
N GLY A 287 32.40 -29.51 18.67
CA GLY A 287 33.21 -28.27 18.64
C GLY A 287 32.84 -27.16 19.62
N LEU A 288 31.98 -27.39 20.61
CA LEU A 288 31.79 -26.43 21.71
C LEU A 288 32.88 -26.68 22.76
N LYS A 289 34.04 -26.00 22.60
CA LYS A 289 35.03 -25.58 23.63
C LYS A 289 36.40 -25.29 22.98
N GLN A 290 36.77 -24.02 22.80
CA GLN A 290 38.03 -23.47 23.31
C GLN A 290 38.16 -21.95 23.06
N LEU A 291 38.76 -21.28 24.05
CA LEU A 291 39.21 -19.88 24.10
C LEU A 291 40.20 -19.50 22.98
N LEU A 292 40.12 -18.25 22.50
CA LEU A 292 41.19 -17.29 22.14
C LEU A 292 40.51 -16.13 21.37
N ARG A 293 40.27 -14.95 21.95
CA ARG A 293 41.17 -13.79 22.14
C ARG A 293 41.67 -13.17 20.81
N GLU A 294 41.35 -11.88 20.66
CA GLU A 294 41.74 -10.89 19.62
C GLU A 294 41.03 -11.06 18.26
N SER A 295 40.52 -10.04 17.56
CA SER A 295 40.59 -8.57 17.67
C SER A 295 39.46 -7.90 16.86
N ARG A 296 39.10 -6.66 17.23
CA ARG A 296 37.99 -5.85 16.68
C ARG A 296 38.24 -5.36 15.25
N SER A 297 37.17 -5.22 14.47
CA SER A 297 37.01 -4.14 13.48
C SER A 297 35.70 -3.39 13.74
N THR A 298 35.81 -2.07 13.82
CA THR A 298 34.78 -1.10 14.19
C THR A 298 33.96 -0.66 12.98
N THR A 299 32.74 -1.18 12.85
CA THR A 299 31.57 -0.55 12.25
C THR A 299 30.37 -1.11 12.99
N GLY A 300 29.41 -0.26 13.38
CA GLY A 300 28.40 -0.60 14.39
C GLY A 300 27.48 -1.77 14.01
N ASP A 301 27.87 -2.98 14.38
CA ASP A 301 27.01 -4.17 14.33
C ASP A 301 25.97 -4.04 15.45
N GLN A 302 24.71 -3.78 15.08
CA GLN A 302 23.60 -4.06 15.99
C GLN A 302 23.59 -5.57 16.20
N GLU A 303 23.85 -6.03 17.43
CA GLU A 303 23.77 -7.44 17.78
C GLU A 303 22.40 -8.02 17.39
N HIS A 304 22.45 -8.98 16.44
CA HIS A 304 21.28 -9.72 16.00
C HIS A 304 20.68 -10.51 17.16
N LEU A 305 19.37 -10.42 17.31
CA LEU A 305 18.62 -11.17 18.31
C LEU A 305 18.49 -12.61 17.81
N LYS A 306 18.74 -13.59 18.67
CA LYS A 306 18.55 -15.00 18.29
C LYS A 306 17.06 -15.37 18.36
N LEU A 307 16.65 -16.32 17.52
CA LEU A 307 15.26 -16.82 17.47
C LEU A 307 14.74 -17.29 18.84
N ASN A 308 15.57 -17.98 19.63
CA ASN A 308 15.21 -18.47 20.97
C ASN A 308 15.13 -17.38 22.04
N GLU A 309 15.80 -16.24 21.83
CA GLU A 309 15.70 -15.06 22.69
C GLU A 309 14.45 -14.24 22.36
N PHE A 310 14.03 -14.29 21.09
CA PHE A 310 12.80 -13.68 20.59
C PHE A 310 11.53 -14.44 21.00
N LEU A 311 11.57 -15.78 20.95
CA LEU A 311 10.45 -16.66 21.28
C LEU A 311 10.58 -17.21 22.71
N ARG A 312 9.99 -16.55 23.71
CA ARG A 312 10.05 -17.07 25.09
C ARG A 312 9.03 -18.18 25.29
N PRO A 313 9.34 -19.22 26.09
CA PRO A 313 8.39 -20.27 26.42
C PRO A 313 7.15 -19.68 27.11
N GLY A 314 5.97 -19.95 26.55
CA GLY A 314 4.71 -19.41 27.07
C GLY A 314 4.17 -18.22 26.27
N ASP A 315 5.01 -17.57 25.47
CA ASP A 315 4.56 -16.52 24.56
C ASP A 315 3.57 -17.07 23.55
N ILE A 316 2.69 -16.18 23.13
CA ILE A 316 1.76 -16.39 22.05
C ILE A 316 2.27 -15.62 20.84
N VAL A 317 2.33 -16.17 19.64
CA VAL A 317 2.77 -15.43 18.45
C VAL A 317 1.65 -15.28 17.43
N GLY A 318 1.63 -14.13 16.75
CA GLY A 318 0.69 -13.88 15.67
C GLY A 318 1.20 -12.84 14.67
N LEU A 319 0.52 -12.75 13.53
CA LEU A 319 0.82 -11.77 12.48
C LEU A 319 0.43 -10.35 12.92
N SER A 320 1.27 -9.38 12.56
CA SER A 320 1.04 -7.97 12.83
C SER A 320 1.49 -7.10 11.67
N LEU A 321 0.66 -6.10 11.33
CA LEU A 321 1.02 -4.97 10.48
C LEU A 321 1.29 -3.75 11.35
N ARG A 322 2.44 -3.11 11.16
CA ARG A 322 2.85 -1.93 11.93
C ARG A 322 3.23 -0.80 11.00
N ALA A 323 2.59 0.36 11.16
CA ALA A 323 2.85 1.55 10.38
C ALA A 323 3.65 2.56 11.21
N LYS A 324 4.88 2.88 10.77
CA LYS A 324 5.82 3.73 11.50
C LYS A 324 6.38 4.85 10.67
N THR A 325 6.76 5.92 11.37
CA THR A 325 7.59 6.99 10.81
C THR A 325 9.06 6.64 11.06
N VAL A 326 9.82 6.49 9.99
CA VAL A 326 11.24 6.14 10.01
C VAL A 326 12.00 7.18 9.20
N ASP A 327 13.21 7.54 9.60
CA ASP A 327 14.07 8.37 8.77
C ASP A 327 14.54 7.55 7.55
N VAL A 328 14.09 7.96 6.36
CA VAL A 328 14.34 7.26 5.10
C VAL A 328 15.00 8.23 4.13
N HIS A 329 16.25 7.96 3.77
CA HIS A 329 16.93 8.70 2.72
C HIS A 329 16.23 8.48 1.37
N CYS A 330 16.07 9.52 0.57
CA CYS A 330 15.46 9.44 -0.76
C CYS A 330 16.47 9.87 -1.82
N TYR A 331 16.49 9.18 -2.97
CA TYR A 331 17.18 9.62 -4.17
C TYR A 331 16.13 10.06 -5.19
N LYS A 332 16.12 11.35 -5.55
CA LYS A 332 15.15 11.93 -6.51
C LYS A 332 13.71 11.48 -6.23
N VAL A 333 13.30 11.59 -4.96
CA VAL A 333 11.97 11.23 -4.43
C VAL A 333 11.71 9.72 -4.28
N TRP A 334 12.58 8.85 -4.81
CA TRP A 334 12.50 7.41 -4.57
C TRP A 334 13.16 7.03 -3.23
N PRO A 335 12.44 6.39 -2.29
CA PRO A 335 13.01 6.06 -0.99
C PRO A 335 14.07 4.95 -1.10
N TYR A 336 15.16 5.10 -0.34
CA TYR A 336 16.15 4.06 -0.14
C TYR A 336 15.60 3.04 0.86
N MET A 337 15.45 1.81 0.39
CA MET A 337 14.79 0.76 1.14
C MET A 337 15.81 -0.29 1.59
N HIS A 338 15.47 -1.06 2.61
CA HIS A 338 16.30 -2.15 3.08
C HIS A 338 15.85 -3.48 2.48
N GLU A 339 16.77 -4.17 1.79
CA GLU A 339 16.43 -5.36 0.98
C GLU A 339 15.91 -6.55 1.77
N SER A 340 16.25 -6.68 3.06
CA SER A 340 15.90 -7.85 3.87
C SER A 340 14.67 -7.68 4.76
N LEU A 341 13.99 -6.54 4.68
CA LEU A 341 12.81 -6.27 5.49
C LEU A 341 11.54 -6.56 4.71
N SER A 342 10.61 -7.28 5.33
CA SER A 342 9.22 -7.39 4.87
C SER A 342 8.50 -6.06 5.14
N ALA A 343 8.89 -5.03 4.39
CA ALA A 343 8.43 -3.66 4.56
C ALA A 343 8.05 -3.00 3.24
N LEU A 344 6.99 -2.20 3.28
CA LEU A 344 6.56 -1.32 2.20
C LEU A 344 6.84 0.13 2.58
N TYR A 345 7.32 0.93 1.64
CA TYR A 345 7.71 2.32 1.87
C TYR A 345 6.72 3.24 1.17
N LYS A 346 6.25 4.26 1.89
CA LYS A 346 5.27 5.19 1.35
C LYS A 346 5.94 6.03 0.28
N PHE A 347 5.34 6.06 -0.91
CA PHE A 347 5.81 6.90 -1.98
C PHE A 347 5.31 8.35 -1.75
N PRO A 348 6.21 9.33 -1.61
CA PRO A 348 5.81 10.71 -1.33
C PRO A 348 5.26 11.37 -2.61
N ILE A 349 3.95 11.54 -2.67
CA ILE A 349 3.28 12.18 -3.81
C ILE A 349 3.25 13.69 -3.60
N GLN A 350 3.85 14.44 -4.52
CA GLN A 350 3.74 15.89 -4.58
C GLN A 350 2.44 16.28 -5.28
N ALA A 351 1.58 17.02 -4.58
CA ALA A 351 0.38 17.60 -5.20
C ALA A 351 0.76 18.73 -6.17
N PRO A 352 0.02 18.89 -7.29
CA PRO A 352 0.17 20.04 -8.19
C PRO A 352 0.03 21.36 -7.44
N LYS A 353 0.89 22.32 -7.74
CA LYS A 353 0.83 23.71 -7.23
C LYS A 353 0.98 24.67 -8.40
N ALA A 354 0.61 25.94 -8.23
CA ALA A 354 0.73 26.94 -9.30
C ALA A 354 2.16 27.05 -9.89
N THR A 355 3.19 26.85 -9.07
CA THR A 355 4.61 26.86 -9.51
C THR A 355 5.11 25.50 -10.02
N HIS A 356 4.34 24.43 -9.80
CA HIS A 356 4.69 23.04 -10.10
C HIS A 356 3.45 22.35 -10.71
N GLU A 357 2.93 22.92 -11.80
CA GLU A 357 1.63 22.57 -12.39
C GLU A 357 1.58 21.09 -12.79
N TYR A 358 2.69 20.56 -13.31
CA TYR A 358 2.75 19.20 -13.83
C TYR A 358 3.08 18.13 -12.78
N ALA A 359 3.23 18.50 -11.49
CA ALA A 359 3.56 17.54 -10.45
C ALA A 359 2.44 16.50 -10.25
N GLY A 360 2.82 15.27 -9.88
CA GLY A 360 1.88 14.19 -9.59
C GLY A 360 2.01 13.00 -10.55
N LEU A 361 0.95 12.19 -10.63
CA LEU A 361 0.95 10.93 -11.34
C LEU A 361 0.43 11.06 -12.78
N TRP A 362 1.12 10.40 -13.70
CA TRP A 362 0.87 10.42 -15.14
C TRP A 362 0.91 9.00 -15.70
N GLY A 363 0.09 8.75 -16.71
CA GLY A 363 0.15 7.56 -17.56
C GLY A 363 0.95 7.86 -18.82
N GLY A 364 2.03 7.12 -19.04
CA GLY A 364 2.89 7.27 -20.21
C GLY A 364 2.71 6.15 -21.23
N THR A 365 2.77 6.48 -22.51
CA THR A 365 2.84 5.50 -23.61
C THR A 365 3.84 5.97 -24.66
N PHE A 366 4.56 5.03 -25.28
CA PHE A 366 5.44 5.36 -26.39
C PHE A 366 4.65 5.55 -27.70
N GLY A 367 4.97 6.62 -28.43
CA GLY A 367 4.41 7.03 -29.72
C GLY A 367 3.81 8.43 -29.72
N TRP A 368 3.53 8.94 -30.93
CA TRP A 368 3.01 10.28 -31.18
C TRP A 368 1.56 10.48 -30.72
N PRO A 369 1.21 11.68 -30.21
CA PRO A 369 -0.18 12.10 -30.03
C PRO A 369 -0.82 12.52 -31.38
N PRO A 370 -2.13 12.29 -31.60
CA PRO A 370 -3.05 11.56 -30.75
C PRO A 370 -2.81 10.07 -30.90
N SER A 371 -2.18 9.45 -29.91
CA SER A 371 -2.07 8.00 -29.84
C SER A 371 -3.47 7.51 -29.51
N SER A 372 -4.29 7.26 -30.54
CA SER A 372 -5.47 6.43 -30.39
C SER A 372 -5.05 5.22 -29.58
N ASP A 373 -5.84 4.89 -28.57
CA ASP A 373 -5.62 3.87 -27.56
C ASP A 373 -5.54 2.47 -28.21
N LYS A 374 -4.49 2.23 -29.02
CA LYS A 374 -4.31 0.98 -29.76
C LYS A 374 -4.07 -0.12 -28.73
N PRO A 375 -4.88 -1.19 -28.71
CA PRO A 375 -4.67 -2.30 -27.80
C PRO A 375 -3.26 -2.88 -28.02
N GLY A 376 -2.50 -3.05 -26.93
CA GLY A 376 -1.18 -3.67 -26.93
C GLY A 376 0.02 -2.76 -26.65
N LYS A 377 -0.14 -1.43 -26.52
CA LYS A 377 0.95 -0.56 -26.03
C LYS A 377 1.10 -0.66 -24.51
N ALA A 378 2.34 -0.80 -24.05
CA ALA A 378 2.65 -0.84 -22.62
C ALA A 378 2.34 0.52 -21.97
N LEU A 379 1.67 0.48 -20.82
CA LEU A 379 1.41 1.64 -19.98
C LEU A 379 2.55 1.80 -18.98
N PHE A 380 3.05 3.02 -18.84
CA PHE A 380 4.02 3.42 -17.83
C PHE A 380 3.32 4.26 -16.78
N LEU A 381 3.52 3.96 -15.50
CA LEU A 381 3.17 4.90 -14.43
C LEU A 381 4.38 5.78 -14.17
N ILE A 382 4.22 7.07 -14.41
CA ILE A 382 5.28 8.06 -14.28
C ILE A 382 4.85 9.09 -13.24
N PHE A 383 5.75 9.41 -12.33
CA PHE A 383 5.56 10.48 -11.37
C PHE A 383 6.48 11.63 -11.70
N ILE A 384 5.87 12.81 -11.81
CA ILE A 384 6.57 14.06 -12.04
C ILE A 384 6.75 14.76 -10.70
N SER A 385 8.01 15.03 -10.34
CA SER A 385 8.40 15.85 -9.20
C SER A 385 9.26 17.02 -9.65
N TYR A 386 9.42 17.98 -8.73
CA TYR A 386 10.28 19.14 -8.94
C TYR A 386 11.36 19.15 -7.87
N GLU A 387 12.60 19.28 -8.30
CA GLU A 387 13.76 19.46 -7.44
C GLU A 387 14.53 20.68 -7.94
N ASN A 388 14.54 21.76 -7.15
CA ASN A 388 15.08 23.05 -7.56
C ASN A 388 14.38 23.58 -8.84
N GLN A 389 15.12 23.65 -9.96
CA GLN A 389 14.67 24.11 -11.27
C GLN A 389 14.50 22.95 -12.27
N GLU A 390 14.54 21.71 -11.76
CA GLU A 390 14.43 20.50 -12.57
C GLU A 390 13.05 19.86 -12.37
N MET A 391 12.40 19.55 -13.49
CA MET A 391 11.24 18.67 -13.53
C MET A 391 11.74 17.26 -13.85
N ILE A 392 11.49 16.32 -12.95
CA ILE A 392 11.98 14.95 -13.02
C ILE A 392 10.78 14.02 -13.23
N ALA A 393 10.78 13.26 -14.33
CA ALA A 393 9.76 12.26 -14.61
C ALA A 393 10.29 10.86 -14.25
N THR A 394 9.92 10.35 -13.08
CA THR A 394 10.39 9.07 -12.55
C THR A 394 9.41 7.94 -12.88
N LYS A 395 9.90 6.84 -13.43
CA LYS A 395 9.09 5.63 -13.66
C LYS A 395 8.82 4.90 -12.36
N ILE A 396 7.55 4.67 -12.05
CA ILE A 396 7.12 3.90 -10.87
C ILE A 396 6.74 2.46 -11.25
N LEU A 397 6.11 2.27 -12.41
CA LEU A 397 5.64 0.97 -12.88
C LEU A 397 5.71 0.90 -14.41
N GLU A 398 5.99 -0.28 -14.94
CA GLU A 398 6.05 -0.56 -16.38
C GLU A 398 5.17 -1.77 -16.74
N GLY A 399 4.26 -1.59 -17.68
CA GLY A 399 3.33 -2.62 -18.16
C GLY A 399 3.90 -3.56 -19.22
N THR A 400 5.19 -3.91 -19.14
CA THR A 400 5.85 -4.86 -20.07
C THR A 400 6.14 -6.19 -19.36
N SER A 401 6.38 -7.25 -20.14
CA SER A 401 6.81 -8.54 -19.61
C SER A 401 8.25 -8.50 -19.09
N TYR A 402 9.07 -7.60 -19.64
CA TYR A 402 10.47 -7.39 -19.28
C TYR A 402 10.75 -5.91 -19.11
N VAL A 403 11.33 -5.55 -17.98
CA VAL A 403 11.67 -4.17 -17.69
C VAL A 403 13.00 -3.78 -18.34
N ALA A 404 13.02 -2.64 -19.02
CA ALA A 404 14.22 -2.10 -19.66
C ALA A 404 15.18 -1.42 -18.67
N HIS A 405 14.64 -0.72 -17.68
CA HIS A 405 15.38 0.04 -16.65
C HIS A 405 14.73 -0.12 -15.28
N PRO A 406 15.41 -0.06 -14.14
CA PRO A 406 14.75 -0.28 -12.84
C PRO A 406 13.62 0.74 -12.58
N ASN A 407 12.59 0.33 -11.84
CA ASN A 407 11.65 1.29 -11.25
C ASN A 407 12.41 2.25 -10.33
N GLY A 408 12.00 3.52 -10.32
CA GLY A 408 12.73 4.63 -9.70
C GLY A 408 13.71 5.34 -10.63
N SER A 409 13.96 4.84 -11.84
CA SER A 409 14.74 5.58 -12.85
C SER A 409 13.97 6.79 -13.39
N ALA A 410 14.68 7.91 -13.55
CA ALA A 410 14.17 9.08 -14.25
C ALA A 410 14.10 8.78 -15.76
N MET A 411 12.88 8.76 -16.32
CA MET A 411 12.64 8.62 -17.76
C MET A 411 13.14 9.85 -18.51
N PHE A 412 12.95 11.03 -17.93
CA PHE A 412 13.58 12.27 -18.39
C PHE A 412 13.69 13.28 -17.26
N ILE A 413 14.58 14.25 -17.46
CA ILE A 413 14.78 15.41 -16.60
C ILE A 413 14.84 16.63 -17.51
N VAL A 414 14.00 17.63 -17.25
CA VAL A 414 14.04 18.90 -17.98
C VAL A 414 14.25 20.08 -17.06
N ASN A 415 14.91 21.10 -17.58
CA ASN A 415 15.12 22.35 -16.87
C ASN A 415 14.00 23.34 -17.25
N ILE A 416 13.22 23.77 -16.26
CA ILE A 416 12.05 24.61 -16.50
C ILE A 416 12.41 26.05 -16.90
N ASP A 417 13.64 26.50 -16.62
CA ASP A 417 14.13 27.83 -16.99
C ASP A 417 14.75 27.87 -18.41
N LYS A 418 14.90 26.71 -19.06
CA LYS A 418 15.51 26.59 -20.38
C LYS A 418 14.47 26.19 -21.43
N PRO A 419 13.81 27.17 -22.08
CA PRO A 419 12.85 26.87 -23.12
C PRO A 419 13.52 26.13 -24.29
N SER A 420 12.81 25.18 -24.90
CA SER A 420 13.28 24.57 -26.13
C SER A 420 12.99 25.49 -27.32
N VAL A 421 13.98 25.63 -28.22
CA VAL A 421 13.85 26.42 -29.45
C VAL A 421 13.33 25.54 -30.60
N GLY A 422 13.19 24.23 -30.37
CA GLY A 422 12.73 23.28 -31.37
C GLY A 422 11.23 23.43 -31.66
N ILE A 423 10.86 23.44 -32.94
CA ILE A 423 9.47 23.31 -33.37
C ILE A 423 9.05 21.85 -33.12
N PHE A 424 7.87 21.64 -32.54
CA PHE A 424 7.33 20.29 -32.34
C PHE A 424 7.22 19.57 -33.69
N PRO A 425 7.93 18.45 -33.88
CA PRO A 425 7.95 17.80 -35.19
C PRO A 425 6.80 16.80 -35.29
N TRP A 426 5.76 17.15 -36.05
CA TRP A 426 4.66 16.23 -36.38
C TRP A 426 5.15 15.05 -37.21
N ASP A 427 4.56 13.86 -37.00
CA ASP A 427 4.95 12.62 -37.70
C ASP A 427 4.51 12.65 -39.19
N THR A 428 3.44 13.40 -39.51
CA THR A 428 2.92 13.58 -40.88
C THR A 428 2.41 15.00 -41.17
N GLU A 429 2.48 15.43 -42.43
CA GLU A 429 1.95 16.74 -42.88
C GLU A 429 0.41 16.85 -42.73
N GLU A 430 -0.32 15.74 -42.66
CA GLU A 430 -1.78 15.73 -42.45
C GLU A 430 -2.18 15.96 -40.98
N GLU A 431 -1.38 15.50 -40.01
CA GLU A 431 -1.57 15.78 -38.57
C GLU A 431 -1.22 17.23 -38.19
N SER A 432 -0.48 17.92 -39.06
CA SER A 432 -0.22 19.36 -38.96
C SER A 432 -1.51 20.19 -39.08
N ASN A 433 -2.57 19.63 -39.66
CA ASN A 433 -3.90 20.26 -39.78
C ASN A 433 -4.78 20.07 -38.54
N THR A 434 -4.39 19.22 -37.59
CA THR A 434 -4.97 19.20 -36.25
C THR A 434 -4.22 20.21 -35.39
N THR A 435 -4.84 21.37 -35.16
CA THR A 435 -4.39 22.51 -34.35
C THR A 435 -4.13 22.12 -32.89
N ILE A 436 -3.10 21.33 -32.61
CA ILE A 436 -2.62 21.13 -31.25
C ILE A 436 -1.45 22.07 -31.07
N GLU A 437 -1.71 23.23 -30.46
CA GLU A 437 -0.67 24.21 -30.20
C GLU A 437 0.20 23.78 -29.01
N VAL A 438 1.48 24.17 -29.07
CA VAL A 438 2.45 23.96 -28.00
C VAL A 438 2.36 25.15 -27.06
N LYS A 439 1.90 24.92 -25.82
CA LYS A 439 1.85 25.93 -24.76
C LYS A 439 3.25 26.31 -24.30
N GLU A 440 4.07 25.31 -23.99
CA GLU A 440 5.42 25.46 -23.42
C GLU A 440 6.35 24.36 -23.93
N SER A 441 7.66 24.61 -23.92
CA SER A 441 8.64 23.58 -24.20
C SER A 441 9.90 23.76 -23.34
N PHE A 442 10.54 22.66 -22.99
CA PHE A 442 11.68 22.63 -22.09
C PHE A 442 12.79 21.73 -22.63
N LYS A 443 14.04 22.14 -22.48
CA LYS A 443 15.19 21.30 -22.81
C LYS A 443 15.58 20.40 -21.64
N GLY A 444 16.06 19.21 -21.97
CA GLY A 444 16.59 18.29 -20.97
C GLY A 444 17.22 17.05 -21.57
N GLU A 445 17.20 15.99 -20.78
CA GLU A 445 17.80 14.71 -21.12
C GLU A 445 16.85 13.58 -20.76
N GLY A 446 16.76 12.58 -21.63
CA GLY A 446 15.99 11.36 -21.44
C GLY A 446 16.90 10.19 -21.11
N ILE A 447 16.35 9.18 -20.46
CA ILE A 447 17.04 7.93 -20.16
C ILE A 447 17.52 7.25 -21.45
N SER A 448 18.68 6.60 -21.39
CA SER A 448 19.20 5.77 -22.47
C SER A 448 19.94 4.56 -21.94
N ASP A 449 20.33 3.64 -22.83
CA ASP A 449 21.25 2.56 -22.47
C ASP A 449 22.58 3.13 -21.94
N GLY A 450 23.12 2.46 -20.91
CA GLY A 450 24.35 2.85 -20.21
C GLY A 450 25.18 1.65 -19.78
N TYR A 451 25.90 1.77 -18.67
CA TYR A 451 26.76 0.68 -18.17
C TYR A 451 25.94 -0.35 -17.37
N GLY A 452 25.26 -1.23 -18.10
CA GLY A 452 24.41 -2.26 -17.51
C GLY A 452 23.08 -1.72 -16.98
N PHE A 453 22.25 -2.62 -16.47
CA PHE A 453 20.84 -2.35 -16.14
C PHE A 453 20.63 -1.25 -15.09
N ARG A 454 21.50 -1.18 -14.08
CA ARG A 454 21.36 -0.24 -12.94
C ARG A 454 22.00 1.13 -13.18
N TYR A 455 22.75 1.32 -14.27
CA TYR A 455 23.45 2.57 -14.57
C TYR A 455 23.07 3.03 -15.98
N PRO A 456 21.81 3.45 -16.19
CA PRO A 456 21.38 3.97 -17.48
C PRO A 456 22.17 5.23 -17.85
N GLY A 457 22.34 5.43 -19.15
CA GLY A 457 22.88 6.66 -19.71
C GLY A 457 21.81 7.75 -19.78
N SER A 458 22.19 8.89 -20.33
CA SER A 458 21.26 9.98 -20.62
C SER A 458 21.59 10.58 -21.99
N LYS A 459 20.55 10.90 -22.75
CA LYS A 459 20.65 11.50 -24.09
C LYS A 459 19.82 12.78 -24.18
N PRO A 460 20.22 13.76 -24.99
CA PRO A 460 19.47 14.99 -25.18
C PRO A 460 18.02 14.76 -25.64
N GLY A 461 17.11 15.56 -25.12
CA GLY A 461 15.69 15.52 -25.46
C GLY A 461 14.98 16.85 -25.17
N SER A 462 13.74 16.96 -25.65
CA SER A 462 12.88 18.11 -25.43
C SER A 462 11.50 17.66 -24.94
N LEU A 463 10.98 18.34 -23.91
CA LEU A 463 9.61 18.20 -23.43
C LEU A 463 8.74 19.28 -24.07
N PHE A 464 7.55 18.90 -24.53
CA PHE A 464 6.54 19.79 -25.05
C PHE A 464 5.26 19.64 -24.25
N VAL A 465 4.66 20.77 -23.87
CA VAL A 465 3.35 20.84 -23.22
C VAL A 465 2.35 21.25 -24.28
N LEU A 466 1.35 20.40 -24.52
CA LEU A 466 0.30 20.66 -25.49
C LEU A 466 -0.90 21.35 -24.82
N GLU A 467 -1.63 22.19 -25.56
CA GLU A 467 -2.81 22.90 -25.01
C GLU A 467 -3.91 21.97 -24.49
N ASN A 468 -4.00 20.74 -25.00
CA ASN A 468 -4.93 19.73 -24.52
C ASN A 468 -4.51 19.08 -23.18
N GLY A 469 -3.40 19.51 -22.59
CA GLY A 469 -2.90 19.04 -21.30
C GLY A 469 -1.99 17.81 -21.36
N LEU A 470 -1.67 17.31 -22.57
CA LEU A 470 -0.68 16.23 -22.74
C LEU A 470 0.75 16.76 -22.61
N LEU A 471 1.64 15.92 -22.11
CA LEU A 471 3.09 16.16 -22.12
C LEU A 471 3.76 15.20 -23.10
N VAL A 472 4.69 15.68 -23.89
CA VAL A 472 5.37 14.88 -24.91
C VAL A 472 6.87 15.06 -24.79
N PHE A 473 7.59 14.01 -24.42
CA PHE A 473 9.04 14.01 -24.42
C PHE A 473 9.58 13.34 -25.69
N LEU A 474 10.46 14.04 -26.39
CA LEU A 474 11.10 13.60 -27.63
C LEU A 474 12.61 13.46 -27.42
N TRP A 475 13.14 12.27 -27.67
CA TRP A 475 14.58 12.05 -27.74
C TRP A 475 15.11 12.59 -29.07
N GLU A 476 16.11 13.48 -29.03
CA GLU A 476 16.58 14.20 -30.23
C GLU A 476 17.25 13.24 -31.24
N GLU A 477 18.04 12.28 -30.75
CA GLU A 477 18.78 11.33 -31.59
C GLU A 477 17.92 10.17 -32.10
N SER A 478 17.20 9.48 -31.21
CA SER A 478 16.43 8.28 -31.59
C SER A 478 15.08 8.62 -32.22
N ARG A 479 14.60 9.86 -32.03
CA ARG A 479 13.26 10.31 -32.44
C ARG A 479 12.11 9.55 -31.77
N GLU A 480 12.40 8.83 -30.69
CA GLU A 480 11.39 8.18 -29.87
C GLU A 480 10.58 9.23 -29.10
N VAL A 481 9.31 8.91 -28.86
CA VAL A 481 8.35 9.82 -28.25
C VAL A 481 7.66 9.13 -27.09
N LEU A 482 7.68 9.78 -25.92
CA LEU A 482 6.91 9.39 -24.75
C LEU A 482 5.81 10.42 -24.52
N THR A 483 4.57 9.99 -24.69
CA THR A 483 3.38 10.82 -24.47
C THR A 483 2.78 10.51 -23.10
N LEU A 484 2.55 11.55 -22.30
CA LEU A 484 1.99 11.48 -20.96
C LEU A 484 0.62 12.14 -20.88
N GLN A 485 -0.29 11.49 -20.17
CA GLN A 485 -1.60 12.02 -19.80
C GLN A 485 -1.80 11.95 -18.29
N ARG A 486 -2.56 12.90 -17.72
CA ARG A 486 -2.89 12.86 -16.29
C ARG A 486 -3.64 11.56 -15.97
N LEU A 487 -3.31 10.97 -14.84
CA LEU A 487 -3.84 9.69 -14.43
C LEU A 487 -4.58 9.78 -13.09
N ASP A 488 -5.83 9.32 -13.07
CA ASP A 488 -6.51 8.94 -11.84
C ASP A 488 -6.30 7.44 -11.58
N LEU A 489 -5.38 7.10 -10.68
CA LEU A 489 -5.07 5.72 -10.34
C LEU A 489 -6.27 5.00 -9.69
N GLY A 490 -7.10 5.73 -8.92
CA GLY A 490 -8.27 5.16 -8.28
C GLY A 490 -9.31 4.73 -9.32
N GLU A 491 -9.57 5.58 -10.33
CA GLU A 491 -10.46 5.23 -11.44
C GLU A 491 -9.92 4.07 -12.27
N LEU A 492 -8.62 4.09 -12.56
CA LEU A 492 -7.96 3.05 -13.35
C LEU A 492 -8.00 1.69 -12.65
N LEU A 493 -7.75 1.64 -11.34
CA LEU A 493 -7.86 0.41 -10.54
C LEU A 493 -9.30 -0.09 -10.45
N ARG A 494 -10.30 0.81 -10.38
CA ARG A 494 -11.74 0.42 -10.39
C ARG A 494 -12.16 -0.25 -11.69
N ARG A 495 -11.41 -0.02 -12.76
CA ARG A 495 -11.63 -0.67 -14.05
C ARG A 495 -10.73 -1.89 -14.24
N GLY A 496 -9.78 -2.16 -13.35
CA GLY A 496 -8.75 -3.18 -13.52
C GLY A 496 -9.25 -4.62 -13.39
N GLU A 497 -8.49 -5.53 -13.98
CA GLU A 497 -8.74 -6.98 -13.93
C GLU A 497 -8.06 -7.59 -12.68
N ARG A 498 -8.82 -8.36 -11.89
CA ARG A 498 -8.28 -9.06 -10.74
C ARG A 498 -7.54 -10.32 -11.18
N VAL A 499 -6.29 -10.47 -10.76
CA VAL A 499 -5.49 -11.69 -10.94
C VAL A 499 -5.33 -12.46 -9.62
N ASN A 500 -4.86 -13.69 -9.72
CA ASN A 500 -4.57 -14.54 -8.57
C ASN A 500 -3.41 -13.93 -7.75
N PRO A 501 -3.55 -13.76 -6.43
CA PRO A 501 -2.46 -13.27 -5.60
C PRO A 501 -1.30 -14.27 -5.51
N LEU A 502 -0.13 -13.78 -5.10
CA LEU A 502 1.03 -14.64 -4.77
C LEU A 502 0.85 -15.28 -3.38
N SER A 503 1.84 -16.06 -2.93
CA SER A 503 1.89 -16.52 -1.53
C SER A 503 1.88 -15.31 -0.58
N PRO A 504 1.32 -15.41 0.64
CA PRO A 504 1.00 -14.25 1.49
C PRO A 504 2.15 -13.26 1.69
N VAL A 505 3.34 -13.78 2.02
CA VAL A 505 4.53 -12.95 2.22
C VAL A 505 5.02 -12.35 0.90
N SER A 506 5.06 -13.14 -0.17
CA SER A 506 5.48 -12.67 -1.51
C SER A 506 4.49 -11.69 -2.15
N ASN A 507 3.21 -11.78 -1.77
CA ASN A 507 2.14 -10.89 -2.21
C ASN A 507 2.22 -9.54 -1.50
N PHE A 508 2.64 -9.54 -0.23
CA PHE A 508 2.96 -8.31 0.51
C PHE A 508 4.26 -7.67 0.01
N VAL A 509 5.33 -8.46 -0.03
CA VAL A 509 6.69 -8.02 -0.32
C VAL A 509 7.36 -9.06 -1.22
N TYR A 510 7.55 -8.73 -2.50
CA TYR A 510 8.13 -9.65 -3.48
C TYR A 510 9.66 -9.50 -3.53
N LEU A 511 10.36 -10.21 -2.65
CA LEU A 511 11.82 -10.11 -2.50
C LEU A 511 12.64 -10.73 -3.64
N THR A 512 12.00 -11.45 -4.57
CA THR A 512 12.72 -12.17 -5.63
C THR A 512 13.23 -11.21 -6.70
N ARG A 513 14.54 -11.16 -6.92
CA ARG A 513 15.14 -10.41 -8.04
C ARG A 513 14.90 -11.13 -9.37
N LYS A 514 13.89 -10.70 -10.11
CA LYS A 514 13.62 -11.12 -11.50
C LYS A 514 13.35 -9.90 -12.37
N TYR A 515 13.71 -10.02 -13.65
CA TYR A 515 13.41 -9.05 -14.72
C TYR A 515 12.11 -9.37 -15.47
N THR A 516 11.40 -10.44 -15.09
CA THR A 516 10.13 -10.88 -15.69
C THR A 516 8.93 -10.56 -14.80
N ASN A 517 7.90 -9.92 -15.36
CA ASN A 517 6.68 -9.62 -14.63
C ASN A 517 6.00 -10.94 -14.20
N VAL A 518 5.75 -11.09 -12.90
CA VAL A 518 5.24 -12.33 -12.30
C VAL A 518 3.80 -12.61 -12.72
N TYR A 519 3.05 -11.55 -13.05
CA TYR A 519 1.67 -11.62 -13.50
C TYR A 519 1.54 -11.69 -15.02
N SER A 520 2.62 -11.51 -15.80
CA SER A 520 2.59 -11.60 -17.26
C SER A 520 2.73 -13.04 -17.80
N GLY A 521 2.29 -14.04 -17.04
CA GLY A 521 2.52 -15.47 -17.32
C GLY A 521 2.04 -15.93 -18.70
N ASN A 522 2.94 -16.67 -19.38
CA ASN A 522 2.87 -17.32 -20.69
C ASN A 522 1.45 -17.55 -21.29
N PRO A 523 1.16 -17.19 -22.55
CA PRO A 523 -0.16 -17.36 -23.18
C PRO A 523 -0.69 -18.80 -23.24
N ASP A 524 0.13 -19.81 -22.90
CA ASP A 524 -0.26 -21.22 -22.83
C ASP A 524 -0.92 -21.64 -21.50
N SER A 525 -0.97 -20.78 -20.47
CA SER A 525 -1.68 -21.06 -19.21
C SER A 525 -3.03 -20.35 -19.13
N ARG A 526 -3.83 -20.38 -20.20
CA ARG A 526 -5.27 -20.10 -20.08
C ARG A 526 -5.87 -21.16 -19.15
N ASN A 527 -6.04 -20.80 -17.87
CA ASN A 527 -6.85 -21.57 -16.95
C ASN A 527 -8.30 -21.58 -17.49
N PRO A 528 -8.88 -22.75 -17.79
CA PRO A 528 -10.21 -22.84 -18.38
C PRO A 528 -11.26 -22.86 -17.27
N LEU A 529 -11.35 -21.82 -16.44
CA LEU A 529 -12.43 -21.71 -15.45
C LEU A 529 -12.74 -20.25 -15.21
N PHE A 530 -13.64 -19.68 -16.02
CA PHE A 530 -14.75 -18.80 -15.60
C PHE A 530 -15.43 -18.23 -16.85
N PHE A 531 -16.51 -18.88 -17.30
CA PHE A 531 -17.71 -18.25 -17.91
C PHE A 531 -18.77 -19.36 -18.06
N PRO A 532 -19.85 -19.42 -17.25
CA PRO A 532 -21.11 -19.85 -17.80
C PRO A 532 -21.66 -18.67 -18.62
N ARG A 533 -21.60 -18.79 -19.95
CA ARG A 533 -22.47 -17.99 -20.81
C ARG A 533 -23.90 -18.35 -20.43
N TYR A 534 -24.65 -17.38 -19.93
CA TYR A 534 -26.09 -17.47 -19.99
C TYR A 534 -26.47 -17.35 -21.46
N ASP A 535 -26.67 -18.49 -22.12
CA ASP A 535 -27.36 -18.52 -23.39
C ASP A 535 -28.85 -18.30 -23.11
N SER A 536 -29.34 -17.18 -23.64
CA SER A 536 -30.75 -16.86 -23.76
C SER A 536 -31.48 -17.90 -24.62
N LEU A 537 -32.58 -18.43 -24.09
CA LEU A 537 -33.76 -18.85 -24.86
C LEU A 537 -34.94 -17.98 -24.44
#